data_AF-A0A534U0T0-F1
#
_entry.id   AF-A0A534U0T0-F1
#
_cell.length_a   1.000
_cell.length_b   1.000
_cell.length_c   1.000
_cell.angle_alpha   90.00
_cell.angle_beta   90.00
_cell.angle_gamma   90.00
#
_symmetry.space_group_name_H-M   'P 1'
#
loop_
_entity.id
_entity.type
_entity.pdbx_description
1 polymer ?
#
loop_
_entity_poly.entity_id
_entity_poly.type
_entity_poly.pdbx_seq_one_letter_code
_entity_poly.pdbx_strand_id
1 'polypeptide(L)'
;MTNLTPIERIAAPSPEEFEARYVKRSQPVILRGMLDDWPAMRLWSCEYFKRRFGDRAVPAVRAKDGALYDPQAGLHYEQIRLA
;
A
#
# COMPACT_ATOMS: atom_id res chain seq x y z
N MET A 1 -20.94 -18.91 -7.67
CA MET A 1 -19.90 -18.37 -8.58
C MET A 1 -19.76 -16.88 -8.27
N THR A 2 -18.64 -16.46 -7.71
CA THR A 2 -18.40 -15.03 -7.41
C THR A 2 -18.13 -14.30 -8.74
N ASN A 3 -18.98 -13.36 -9.11
CA ASN A 3 -18.77 -12.54 -10.30
C ASN A 3 -17.77 -11.43 -9.94
N LEU A 4 -16.56 -11.51 -10.50
CA LEU A 4 -15.49 -10.54 -10.24
C LEU A 4 -15.49 -9.49 -11.34
N THR A 5 -15.77 -8.24 -10.98
CA THR A 5 -15.67 -7.10 -11.90
C THR A 5 -14.24 -6.56 -11.91
N PRO A 6 -13.57 -6.46 -13.08
CA PRO A 6 -12.26 -5.83 -13.18
C PRO A 6 -12.30 -4.36 -12.77
N ILE A 7 -11.26 -3.89 -12.08
CA ILE A 7 -11.12 -2.47 -11.70
C ILE A 7 -10.59 -1.68 -12.90
N GLU A 8 -11.28 -0.59 -13.25
CA GLU A 8 -10.90 0.30 -14.36
C GLU A 8 -9.51 0.93 -14.13
N ARG A 9 -8.73 1.09 -15.21
CA ARG A 9 -7.41 1.73 -15.19
C ARG A 9 -7.39 2.94 -16.13
N ILE A 10 -7.25 4.14 -15.59
CA ILE A 10 -7.30 5.40 -16.35
C ILE A 10 -6.00 6.19 -16.24
N ALA A 11 -5.78 7.13 -17.15
CA ALA A 11 -4.83 8.22 -16.91
C ALA A 11 -5.40 9.16 -15.82
N ALA A 12 -4.55 9.95 -15.19
CA ALA A 12 -4.96 10.93 -14.19
C ALA A 12 -6.07 11.86 -14.71
N PRO A 13 -7.30 11.80 -14.17
CA PRO A 13 -8.38 12.70 -14.55
C PRO A 13 -8.21 14.06 -13.86
N SER A 14 -9.05 15.03 -14.22
CA SER A 14 -9.23 16.22 -13.38
C SER A 14 -9.82 15.84 -12.00
N PRO A 15 -9.59 16.63 -10.94
CA PRO A 15 -10.22 16.41 -9.64
C PRO A 15 -11.75 16.34 -9.72
N GLU A 16 -12.38 17.18 -10.53
CA GLU A 16 -13.84 17.23 -10.71
C GLU A 16 -14.36 15.96 -11.37
N GLU A 17 -13.66 15.47 -12.39
CA GLU A 17 -13.99 14.22 -13.05
C GLU A 17 -13.81 13.03 -12.11
N PHE A 18 -12.73 13.01 -11.32
CA PHE A 18 -12.49 11.97 -10.32
C PHE A 18 -13.61 11.90 -9.29
N GLU A 19 -14.00 13.07 -8.76
CA GLU A 19 -15.06 13.22 -7.76
C GLU A 19 -16.41 12.72 -8.29
N ALA A 20 -16.80 13.17 -9.50
CA ALA A 20 -18.09 12.86 -10.10
C ALA A 20 -18.22 11.39 -10.55
N ARG A 21 -17.14 10.81 -11.11
CA ARG A 21 -17.16 9.46 -11.68
C ARG A 21 -16.84 8.38 -10.65
N TYR A 22 -15.98 8.64 -9.67
CA TYR A 22 -15.45 7.58 -8.79
C TYR A 22 -15.77 7.80 -7.32
N VAL A 23 -15.46 8.98 -6.76
CA VAL A 23 -15.63 9.23 -5.31
C VAL A 23 -17.11 9.18 -4.89
N LYS A 24 -17.98 9.98 -5.53
CA LYS A 24 -19.42 10.02 -5.21
C LYS A 24 -20.14 8.70 -5.42
N ARG A 25 -19.55 7.80 -6.22
CA ARG A 25 -20.10 6.48 -6.54
C ARG A 25 -19.47 5.36 -5.71
N SER A 26 -18.51 5.68 -4.84
CA SER A 26 -17.69 4.70 -4.12
C SER A 26 -17.11 3.62 -5.05
N GLN A 27 -16.75 4.02 -6.28
CA GLN A 27 -16.31 3.11 -7.32
C GLN A 27 -14.78 3.02 -7.32
N PRO A 28 -14.19 1.82 -7.15
CA PRO A 28 -12.74 1.67 -7.19
C PRO A 28 -12.19 1.93 -8.60
N VAL A 29 -11.03 2.57 -8.67
CA VAL A 29 -10.31 2.87 -9.92
C VAL A 29 -8.81 2.89 -9.66
N ILE A 30 -8.03 2.55 -10.68
CA ILE A 30 -6.57 2.63 -10.67
C ILE A 30 -6.13 3.81 -11.54
N LEU A 31 -5.45 4.79 -10.92
CA LEU A 31 -4.88 5.94 -11.60
C LEU A 31 -3.44 5.63 -12.07
N ARG A 32 -3.15 5.85 -13.35
CA ARG A 32 -1.82 5.67 -13.94
C ARG A 32 -1.11 7.02 -14.13
N GLY A 33 0.22 7.01 -13.99
CA GLY A 33 1.08 8.17 -14.27
C GLY A 33 1.19 9.20 -13.14
N MET A 34 0.39 9.08 -12.07
CA MET A 34 0.35 10.07 -10.98
C MET A 34 1.63 10.19 -10.15
N LEU A 35 2.41 9.10 -10.10
CA LEU A 35 3.56 8.98 -9.19
C LEU A 35 4.89 8.92 -9.93
N ASP A 36 4.90 8.99 -11.26
CA ASP A 36 6.08 8.69 -12.10
C ASP A 36 7.26 9.63 -11.79
N ASP A 37 6.96 10.88 -11.42
CA ASP A 37 7.95 11.89 -11.07
C ASP A 37 8.33 11.94 -9.58
N TRP A 38 7.71 11.09 -8.74
CA TRP A 38 8.04 11.07 -7.32
C TRP A 38 9.49 10.60 -7.12
N PRO A 39 10.30 11.28 -6.28
CA PRO A 39 11.66 10.85 -5.98
C PRO A 39 11.73 9.41 -5.46
N ALA A 40 10.67 8.95 -4.78
CA ALA A 40 10.52 7.58 -4.29
C ALA A 40 10.73 6.53 -5.40
N MET A 41 10.29 6.81 -6.63
CA MET A 41 10.42 5.90 -7.78
C MET A 41 11.87 5.62 -8.19
N ARG A 42 12.81 6.48 -7.79
CA ARG A 42 14.25 6.36 -8.10
C ARG A 42 15.11 6.12 -6.87
N LEU A 43 14.68 6.57 -5.70
CA LEU A 43 15.47 6.56 -4.46
C LEU A 43 15.21 5.32 -3.60
N TRP A 44 13.98 4.83 -3.55
CA TRP A 44 13.60 3.81 -2.57
C TRP A 44 14.18 2.46 -2.96
N SER A 45 14.99 1.91 -2.05
CA SER A 45 15.57 0.57 -2.11
C SER A 45 15.75 0.06 -0.67
N CYS A 46 15.88 -1.25 -0.47
CA CYS A 46 16.17 -1.80 0.85
C CYS A 46 17.40 -1.16 1.49
N GLU A 47 18.45 -0.93 0.70
CA GLU A 47 19.68 -0.28 1.16
C GLU A 47 19.47 1.19 1.55
N TYR A 48 18.72 1.96 0.75
CA TYR A 48 18.35 3.33 1.11
C TYR A 48 17.62 3.38 2.45
N PHE A 49 16.63 2.50 2.66
CA PHE A 49 15.87 2.46 3.91
C PHE A 49 16.71 2.01 5.09
N LYS A 50 17.54 0.97 4.94
CA LYS A 50 18.45 0.51 6.01
C LYS A 50 19.44 1.59 6.40
N ARG A 51 20.09 2.25 5.44
CA ARG A 51 21.03 3.34 5.72
C ARG A 51 20.38 4.53 6.41
N ARG A 52 19.17 4.93 5.97
CA ARG A 52 18.52 6.16 6.47
C ARG A 52 17.70 5.95 7.75
N PHE A 53 17.16 4.74 7.95
CA PHE A 53 16.17 4.46 8.99
C PHE A 53 16.41 3.14 9.73
N GLY A 54 17.55 2.47 9.53
CA GLY A 54 17.79 1.13 10.06
C GLY A 54 17.62 1.00 11.56
N ASP A 55 18.03 2.02 12.32
CA ASP A 55 17.98 2.04 13.78
C ASP A 55 16.58 2.38 14.33
N ARG A 56 15.62 2.76 13.47
CA ARG A 56 14.26 3.10 13.90
C ARG A 56 13.50 1.82 14.20
N ALA A 57 13.04 1.69 15.45
CA ALA A 57 12.11 0.64 15.83
C ALA A 57 10.74 0.90 15.18
N VAL A 58 10.19 -0.12 14.52
CA VAL A 58 8.84 -0.09 13.94
C VAL A 58 8.07 -1.35 14.32
N PRO A 59 6.74 -1.27 14.53
CA PRO A 59 5.92 -2.45 14.68
C PRO A 59 5.83 -3.21 13.36
N ALA A 60 6.07 -4.52 13.40
CA ALA A 60 5.86 -5.43 12.29
C ALA A 60 4.96 -6.59 12.73
N VAL A 61 4.16 -7.09 11.78
CA VAL A 61 3.41 -8.34 11.95
C VAL A 61 4.17 -9.41 11.20
N ARG A 62 4.50 -10.50 11.90
CA ARG A 62 5.13 -11.68 11.30
C ARG A 62 4.08 -12.77 11.15
N ALA A 63 4.01 -13.37 9.96
CA ALA A 63 3.20 -14.55 9.77
C ALA A 63 3.75 -15.70 10.63
N LYS A 64 2.88 -16.33 11.41
CA LYS A 64 3.16 -17.57 12.15
C LYS A 64 2.34 -18.67 11.47
N ASP A 65 3.01 -19.75 11.06
CA ASP A 65 2.40 -20.89 10.37
C ASP A 65 1.56 -20.50 9.13
N GLY A 66 2.00 -19.47 8.40
CA GLY A 66 1.32 -18.96 7.21
C GLY A 66 0.15 -18.01 7.48
N ALA A 67 -0.19 -17.74 8.73
CA ALA A 67 -1.25 -16.80 9.12
C ALA A 67 -0.68 -15.51 9.74
N LEU A 68 -1.19 -14.37 9.29
CA LEU A 68 -0.88 -13.06 9.90
C LEU A 68 -1.79 -12.75 11.11
N TYR A 69 -2.98 -13.34 11.14
CA TYR A 69 -4.03 -13.06 12.10
C TYR A 69 -4.43 -14.35 12.83
N ASP A 70 -4.46 -14.28 14.16
CA ASP A 70 -5.01 -15.32 15.01
C ASP A 70 -6.42 -14.90 15.49
N PRO A 71 -7.47 -15.74 15.37
CA PRO A 71 -8.82 -15.37 15.82
C PRO A 71 -8.98 -15.11 17.32
N GLN A 72 -8.14 -15.70 18.18
CA GLN A 72 -8.17 -15.52 19.63
C GLN A 72 -7.21 -14.44 20.11
N ALA A 73 -6.04 -14.34 19.50
CA ALA A 73 -4.96 -13.43 19.92
C ALA A 73 -4.83 -12.17 19.04
N GLY A 74 -5.50 -12.12 17.88
CA GLY A 74 -5.47 -11.01 16.94
C GLY A 74 -4.17 -10.93 16.13
N LEU A 75 -3.77 -9.70 15.77
CA LEU A 75 -2.49 -9.44 15.12
C LEU A 75 -1.38 -9.38 16.17
N HIS A 76 -0.37 -10.22 16.00
CA HIS A 76 0.83 -10.20 16.84
C HIS A 76 1.85 -9.20 16.28
N TYR A 77 2.01 -8.05 16.95
CA TYR A 77 3.01 -7.06 16.63
C TYR A 77 4.32 -7.30 17.39
N GLU A 78 5.44 -7.19 16.69
CA GLU A 78 6.79 -7.16 17.26
C GLU A 78 7.52 -5.88 16.85
N GLN A 79 8.34 -5.32 17.73
CA GLN A 79 9.19 -4.17 17.37
C GLN A 79 10.44 -4.67 16.66
N ILE A 80 10.68 -4.19 15.45
CA ILE A 80 11.85 -4.58 14.64
C ILE A 80 12.70 -3.36 14.28
N ARG A 81 13.98 -3.61 14.02
CA ARG A 81 14.94 -2.69 13.37
C ARG A 81 15.51 -3.38 12.13
N LEU A 82 15.94 -2.60 11.14
CA LEU A 82 16.57 -3.15 9.92
C LEU A 82 18.09 -3.22 10.02
N ALA A 83 18.69 -2.47 10.96
CA ALA A 83 20.11 -2.50 11.30
C ALA A 83 20.35 -3.32 12.57
#